data_AF-A0A453A2J9-F1
#
_entry.id   AF-A0A453A2J9-F1
#
_cell.length_a   1.000
_cell.length_b   1.000
_cell.length_c   1.000
_cell.angle_alpha   90.00
_cell.angle_beta   90.00
_cell.angle_gamma   90.00
#
_symmetry.space_group_name_H-M   'P 1'
#
loop_
_entity.id
_entity.type
_entity.pdbx_description
1 polymer ?
#
loop_
_entity_poly.entity_id
_entity_poly.type
_entity_poly.pdbx_seq_one_letter_code
_entity_poly.pdbx_strand_id
1 'polypeptide(L)' 'VGVVRRLADLADTQFIATTFRPEILKVADKIYGVTHKNRVSFINVVSKEQAMDFIEHDQTANAS' A
#
# COMPACT_ATOMS: atom_id res chain seq x y z
N VAL A 1 -11.67 -4.08 -5.45
CA VAL A 1 -11.00 -4.98 -4.47
C VAL A 1 -11.34 -6.45 -4.69
N GLY A 2 -12.63 -6.83 -4.75
CA GLY A 2 -13.04 -8.23 -4.90
C GLY A 2 -12.49 -8.95 -6.14
N VAL A 3 -12.41 -8.28 -7.29
CA VAL A 3 -11.84 -8.86 -8.52
C VAL A 3 -10.34 -9.10 -8.40
N VAL A 4 -9.58 -8.16 -7.84
CA VAL A 4 -8.11 -8.26 -7.68
C VAL A 4 -7.76 -9.43 -6.78
N ARG A 5 -8.39 -9.52 -5.60
CA ARG A 5 -8.13 -10.63 -4.68
C ARG A 5 -8.54 -11.98 -5.27
N ARG A 6 -9.72 -12.04 -5.88
CA ARG A 6 -10.23 -13.26 -6.50
C ARG A 6 -9.31 -13.76 -7.63
N LEU A 7 -8.77 -12.88 -8.46
CA LEU A 7 -7.86 -13.27 -9.54
C LEU A 7 -6.49 -13.70 -8.99
N ALA A 8 -6.01 -13.05 -7.92
CA ALA A 8 -4.78 -13.46 -7.27
C ALA A 8 -4.88 -14.92 -6.77
N ASP A 9 -6.00 -15.26 -6.12
CA ASP A 9 -6.19 -16.60 -5.54
C ASP A 9 -6.53 -17.68 -6.60
N LEU A 10 -7.31 -17.35 -7.64
CA LEU A 10 -7.82 -18.35 -8.60
C LEU A 10 -6.94 -18.57 -9.82
N ALA A 11 -6.20 -17.55 -10.25
CA ALA A 11 -5.40 -17.59 -11.47
C ALA A 11 -3.89 -17.61 -11.19
N ASP A 12 -3.48 -17.84 -9.93
CA ASP A 12 -2.08 -17.82 -9.47
C ASP A 12 -1.31 -16.61 -10.02
N THR A 13 -1.98 -15.45 -10.05
CA THR A 13 -1.50 -14.25 -10.71
C THR A 13 -1.02 -13.24 -9.68
N GLN A 14 0.20 -12.75 -9.83
CA GLN A 14 0.75 -11.74 -8.94
C GLN A 14 0.27 -10.33 -9.33
N PHE A 15 -0.24 -9.59 -8.34
CA PHE A 15 -0.58 -8.18 -8.49
C PHE A 15 0.40 -7.31 -7.69
N ILE A 16 0.89 -6.26 -8.34
CA ILE A 16 1.65 -5.18 -7.70
C ILE A 16 0.92 -3.88 -8.02
N ALA A 17 0.61 -3.10 -6.98
CA ALA A 17 -0.08 -1.83 -7.11
C ALA A 17 0.53 -0.80 -6.17
N THR A 18 0.64 0.44 -6.65
CA THR A 18 0.97 1.61 -5.82
C THR A 18 -0.30 2.41 -5.61
N THR A 19 -0.62 2.72 -4.35
CA THR A 19 -1.90 3.36 -4.03
C THR A 19 -1.90 4.04 -2.66
N PHE A 20 -2.70 5.09 -2.52
CA PHE A 20 -3.05 5.72 -1.24
C PHE A 20 -4.46 5.30 -0.77
N ARG A 21 -5.06 4.31 -1.43
CA ARG A 21 -6.44 3.89 -1.17
C ARG A 21 -6.46 2.75 -0.14
N PRO A 22 -7.03 2.96 1.06
CA PRO A 22 -6.97 1.98 2.13
C PRO A 22 -7.71 0.67 1.76
N GLU A 23 -8.67 0.72 0.84
CA GLU A 23 -9.40 -0.46 0.37
C GLU A 23 -8.51 -1.48 -0.35
N ILE A 24 -7.41 -1.07 -0.99
CA ILE A 24 -6.46 -1.98 -1.62
C ILE A 24 -5.47 -2.53 -0.58
N LEU A 25 -5.02 -1.69 0.36
CA LEU A 25 -4.14 -2.10 1.45
C LEU A 25 -4.78 -3.21 2.31
N LYS A 26 -6.11 -3.19 2.46
CA LYS A 26 -6.86 -4.18 3.23
C LYS A 26 -6.71 -5.61 2.72
N VAL A 27 -6.38 -5.82 1.43
CA VAL A 27 -6.27 -7.14 0.80
C VAL A 27 -4.87 -7.50 0.31
N ALA A 28 -3.89 -6.63 0.53
CA ALA A 28 -2.51 -6.87 0.14
C ALA A 28 -1.85 -7.89 1.07
N ASP A 29 -1.11 -8.84 0.50
CA ASP A 29 -0.35 -9.84 1.27
C ASP A 29 0.97 -9.27 1.80
N LYS A 30 1.57 -8.33 1.07
CA LYS A 30 2.84 -7.70 1.42
C LYS A 30 2.83 -6.23 1.03
N ILE A 31 3.33 -5.38 1.93
CA ILE A 31 3.26 -3.92 1.79
C ILE A 31 4.69 -3.38 1.85
N TYR A 32 5.01 -2.49 0.91
CA TYR A 32 6.32 -1.84 0.82
C TYR A 32 6.15 -0.33 0.98
N GLY A 33 6.81 0.24 1.98
CA GLY A 33 6.89 1.67 2.21
C GLY A 33 8.12 2.25 1.53
N VAL A 34 7.97 3.40 0.89
CA VAL A 34 9.07 4.15 0.27
C VAL A 34 9.34 5.41 1.10
N THR A 35 10.60 5.65 1.46
CA THR A 35 11.03 6.90 2.09
C THR A 35 12.12 7.56 1.26
N HIS A 36 12.19 8.89 1.31
CA HIS A 36 13.21 9.67 0.62
C HIS A 36 13.94 10.57 1.62
N LYS A 37 15.24 10.38 1.77
CA LYS A 37 16.08 11.13 2.72
C LYS A 37 17.45 11.38 2.11
N ASN A 38 17.97 12.60 2.26
CA ASN A 38 19.31 12.98 1.77
C ASN A 38 19.53 12.67 0.27
N ARG A 39 18.50 12.90 -0.57
CA ARG A 39 18.50 12.59 -2.02
C ARG A 39 18.63 11.09 -2.35
N VAL A 40 18.32 10.21 -1.39
CA VAL A 40 18.35 8.75 -1.56
C VAL A 40 16.98 8.17 -1.20
N SER A 41 16.48 7.24 -2.02
CA SER A 41 15.23 6.52 -1.80
C SER A 41 15.51 5.17 -1.13
N PHE A 42 14.69 4.84 -0.13
CA PHE A 42 14.75 3.58 0.61
C PHE A 42 13.41 2.86 0.51
N ILE A 43 13.46 1.53 0.46
CA ILE A 43 12.29 0.66 0.43
C ILE A 43 12.38 -0.31 1.60
N ASN A 44 11.30 -0.41 2.38
CA ASN A 44 11.20 -1.37 3.48
C ASN A 44 9.84 -2.07 3.46
N VAL A 45 9.81 -3.31 3.96
CA VAL A 45 8.54 -3.97 4.27
C VAL A 45 7.94 -3.29 5.50
N VAL A 46 6.66 -2.95 5.43
CA VAL A 46 5.94 -2.28 6.52
C VAL A 46 4.71 -3.08 6.92
N SER A 47 4.26 -2.92 8.17
CA SER A 47 3.04 -3.55 8.64
C SER A 47 1.81 -2.87 8.03
N LYS A 48 0.66 -3.56 8.09
CA LYS A 48 -0.61 -3.02 7.61
C LYS A 48 -1.03 -1.80 8.43
N GLU A 49 -0.82 -1.84 9.74
CA GLU A 49 -1.12 -0.76 10.68
C GLU A 49 -0.28 0.47 10.33
N GLN A 50 1.03 0.32 10.17
CA GLN A 50 1.93 1.42 9.80
C GLN A 50 1.54 2.09 8.47
N ALA A 51 1.11 1.29 7.49
CA ALA A 51 0.68 1.79 6.20
C ALA A 51 -0.72 2.43 6.24
N MET A 52 -1.63 1.93 7.08
CA MET A 52 -2.92 2.57 7.33
C MET A 52 -2.74 3.94 8.00
N ASP A 53 -1.94 3.99 9.06
CA ASP A 53 -1.63 5.25 9.76
C ASP A 53 -1.06 6.27 8.77
N PHE A 54 -0.12 5.87 7.92
CA PHE A 54 0.44 6.74 6.88
C PHE A 54 -0.62 7.31 5.92
N ILE A 55 -1.54 6.47 5.43
CA ILE A 55 -2.61 6.90 4.52
C ILE A 55 -3.58 7.87 5.20
N GLU A 56 -3.94 7.62 6.47
CA GLU A 56 -4.83 8.49 7.24
C GLU A 56 -4.19 9.87 7.47
N HIS A 57 -2.90 9.92 7.77
CA HIS A 57 -2.17 11.19 7.93
C HIS A 57 -2.03 11.96 6.59
N ASP A 58 -1.77 11.27 5.46
CA ASP A 58 -1.68 11.92 4.15
C ASP A 58 -3.01 12.57 3.71
N GLN A 59 -4.13 11.91 3.98
CA GLN A 59 -5.46 12.45 3.67
C GLN A 59 -5.77 13.73 4.46
N THR A 60 -5.27 13.87 5.69
CA THR A 60 -5.45 15.11 6.48
C THR A 60 -4.60 16.27 5.97
N ALA A 61 -3.42 16.00 5.41
CA ALA A 61 -2.51 17.03 4.90
C ALA A 61 -2.94 17.60 3.53
N ASN A 62 -3.61 16.79 2.69
CA ASN A 62 -4.03 17.18 1.33
C ASN A 62 -5.48 17.69 1.24
N ALA A 63 -6.20 17.80 2.36
CA ALA A 63 -7.60 18.26 2.42
C ALA A 63 -7.75 19.76 2.75
N SER A 64 -6.67 20.56 2.64
CA SER A 64 -6.65 22.01 2.91
C SER A 64 -6.81 22.84 1.64
#